data_AF-A0A954N5N7-F1
#
_entry.id   AF-A0A954N5N7-F1
#
_cell.length_a   1.000
_cell.length_b   1.000
_cell.length_c   1.000
_cell.angle_alpha   90.00
_cell.angle_beta   90.00
_cell.angle_gamma   90.00
#
_symmetry.space_group_name_H-M   'P 1'
#
loop_
_entity.id
_entity.type
_entity.pdbx_description
1 polymer ?
#
loop_
_entity_poly.entity_id
_entity_poly.type
_entity_poly.pdbx_seq_one_letter_code
_entity_poly.pdbx_strand_id
1 'polypeptide(L)'
;RKSAVFANWIALKKKLDRIEEPTSITLDLSECKLVDHTVMENLHHMQEDFQHDGVKFEVVGLEGHKSLSAHPLAARKKPRKP
;
A
#
# COMPACT_ATOMS: atom_id res chain seq x y z
N ARG A 1 21.21 -11.65 7.83
CA ARG A 1 20.59 -10.30 7.84
C ARG A 1 19.19 -10.41 7.22
N LYS A 2 18.10 -10.23 7.97
CA LYS A 2 16.73 -10.20 7.40
C LYS A 2 16.21 -8.77 7.47
N SER A 3 16.46 -7.99 6.43
CA SER A 3 15.82 -6.68 6.28
C SER A 3 14.32 -6.89 6.13
N ALA A 4 13.54 -6.32 7.04
CA ALA A 4 12.13 -6.08 6.81
C ALA A 4 12.04 -5.01 5.71
N VAL A 5 11.48 -5.36 4.56
CA VAL A 5 11.21 -4.36 3.51
C VAL A 5 9.88 -3.74 3.89
N PHE A 6 9.95 -2.50 4.35
CA PHE A 6 8.81 -1.63 4.58
C PHE A 6 8.45 -0.95 3.26
N ALA A 7 7.16 -0.72 3.02
CA ALA A 7 6.75 0.18 1.95
C ALA A 7 7.12 1.61 2.37
N ASN A 8 8.17 2.20 1.77
CA ASN A 8 8.51 3.59 2.02
C ASN A 8 7.55 4.49 1.23
N TRP A 9 6.63 5.15 1.94
CA TRP A 9 5.64 6.07 1.37
C TRP A 9 6.26 7.16 0.48
N ILE A 10 7.38 7.76 0.91
CA ILE A 10 8.05 8.84 0.18
C ILE A 10 8.54 8.33 -1.18
N ALA A 11 9.09 7.11 -1.21
CA ALA A 11 9.56 6.49 -2.44
C ALA A 11 8.41 6.10 -3.37
N LEU A 12 7.26 5.70 -2.80
CA LEU A 12 6.04 5.40 -3.56
C LEU A 12 5.48 6.68 -4.20
N LYS A 13 5.27 7.75 -3.43
CA LYS A 13 4.76 9.03 -3.93
C LYS A 13 5.61 9.56 -5.08
N LYS A 14 6.95 9.56 -4.93
CA LYS A 14 7.88 10.00 -5.98
C LYS A 14 7.78 9.18 -7.28
N LYS A 15 7.39 7.91 -7.22
CA LYS A 15 7.15 7.10 -8.42
C LYS A 15 5.82 7.45 -9.08
N LEU A 16 4.79 7.74 -8.28
CA LEU A 16 3.47 8.13 -8.76
C LEU A 16 3.50 9.53 -9.40
N ASP A 17 4.20 10.48 -8.78
CA ASP A 17 4.39 11.84 -9.32
C ASP A 17 5.09 11.88 -10.69
N ARG A 18 5.69 10.76 -11.13
CA ARG A 18 6.34 10.63 -12.45
C ARG A 18 5.41 10.09 -13.53
N ILE A 19 4.21 9.65 -13.16
CA ILE A 19 3.24 9.13 -14.10
C ILE A 19 2.38 10.31 -14.56
N GLU A 20 2.50 10.67 -15.83
CA GLU A 20 1.65 11.70 -16.44
C GLU A 20 0.31 11.06 -16.84
N GLU A 21 -0.80 11.67 -16.40
CA GLU A 21 -2.19 11.31 -16.74
C GLU A 21 -2.54 9.81 -16.57
N PRO A 22 -2.32 9.22 -15.38
CA PRO A 22 -2.74 7.85 -15.13
C PRO A 22 -4.27 7.73 -15.21
N THR A 23 -4.78 6.79 -15.99
CA THR A 23 -6.21 6.41 -15.95
C THR A 23 -6.49 5.30 -14.93
N SER A 24 -5.46 4.49 -14.62
CA SER A 24 -5.52 3.48 -13.56
C SER A 24 -4.13 3.17 -13.00
N ILE A 25 -4.06 2.89 -11.70
CA ILE A 25 -2.85 2.55 -10.96
C ILE A 25 -3.16 1.32 -10.10
N THR A 26 -2.28 0.33 -10.16
CA THR A 26 -2.33 -0.85 -9.28
C THR A 26 -1.06 -0.91 -8.45
N LEU A 27 -1.21 -0.90 -7.13
CA LEU A 27 -0.12 -1.03 -6.18
C LEU A 27 -0.08 -2.46 -5.61
N ASP A 28 0.95 -3.21 -5.98
CA ASP A 28 1.18 -4.56 -5.45
C ASP A 28 2.06 -4.53 -4.19
N LEU A 29 1.47 -4.92 -3.06
CA LEU A 29 2.13 -5.05 -1.76
C LEU A 29 2.45 -6.51 -1.38
N SER A 30 2.30 -7.45 -2.31
CA SER A 30 2.52 -8.88 -2.06
C SER A 30 3.94 -9.20 -1.57
N GLU A 31 4.95 -8.45 -2.00
CA GLU A 31 6.34 -8.61 -1.56
C GLU A 31 6.67 -7.88 -0.24
N CYS A 32 5.77 -7.01 0.24
CA CYS A 32 5.98 -6.29 1.50
C CYS A 32 5.85 -7.25 2.68
N LYS A 33 6.80 -7.18 3.63
CA LYS A 33 6.76 -8.03 4.84
C LYS A 33 5.87 -7.43 5.93
N LEU A 34 5.83 -6.11 5.99
CA LEU A 34 5.09 -5.35 6.98
C LEU A 34 4.61 -4.05 6.32
N VAL A 35 3.33 -3.78 6.47
CA VAL A 35 2.66 -2.53 6.11
C VAL A 35 2.13 -1.97 7.43
N ASP A 36 2.64 -0.84 7.88
CA ASP A 36 2.17 -0.24 9.13
C ASP A 36 0.87 0.56 8.91
N HIS A 37 0.31 1.06 10.01
CA HIS A 37 -0.94 1.81 10.00
C HIS A 37 -0.80 3.14 9.24
N THR A 38 0.34 3.84 9.37
CA THR A 38 0.60 5.09 8.68
C THR A 38 0.60 4.90 7.16
N VAL A 39 1.17 3.80 6.67
CA VAL A 39 1.08 3.45 5.24
C VAL A 39 -0.36 3.14 4.84
N MET A 40 -1.11 2.40 5.65
CA MET A 40 -2.52 2.11 5.36
C MET A 40 -3.39 3.38 5.29
N GLU A 41 -3.18 4.33 6.22
CA GLU A 41 -3.86 5.64 6.22
C GLU A 41 -3.50 6.46 4.98
N ASN A 42 -2.21 6.55 4.63
CA ASN A 42 -1.77 7.26 3.43
C ASN A 42 -2.31 6.63 2.14
N LEU A 43 -2.39 5.30 2.06
CA LEU A 43 -3.01 4.61 0.93
C LEU A 43 -4.50 4.93 0.82
N HIS A 44 -5.20 5.02 1.94
CA HIS A 44 -6.61 5.37 1.96
C HIS A 44 -6.83 6.80 1.42
N HIS A 45 -6.11 7.79 1.94
CA HIS A 45 -6.22 9.16 1.45
C HIS A 45 -5.87 9.30 -0.03
N MET A 46 -4.83 8.60 -0.47
CA MET A 46 -4.43 8.65 -1.88
C MET A 46 -5.42 7.94 -2.80
N GLN A 47 -6.13 6.91 -2.31
CA GLN A 47 -7.26 6.33 -3.03
C GLN A 47 -8.39 7.35 -3.22
N GLU A 48 -8.70 8.12 -2.19
CA GLU A 48 -9.70 9.19 -2.27
C GLU A 48 -9.28 10.28 -3.26
N ASP A 49 -8.03 10.74 -3.18
CA ASP A 49 -7.47 11.75 -4.09
C ASP A 49 -7.53 11.29 -5.55
N PHE A 50 -7.02 10.09 -5.86
CA PHE A 50 -7.07 9.56 -7.22
C PHE A 50 -8.50 9.33 -7.72
N GLN A 51 -9.40 8.87 -6.84
CA GLN A 51 -10.80 8.70 -7.20
C GLN A 51 -11.47 10.03 -7.55
N HIS A 52 -11.14 11.12 -6.84
CA HIS A 52 -11.61 12.47 -7.19
C HIS A 52 -11.09 12.94 -8.55
N ASP A 53 -9.86 12.56 -8.91
CA ASP A 53 -9.27 12.85 -10.22
C ASP A 53 -9.78 11.91 -11.34
N GLY A 54 -10.70 10.99 -11.04
CA GLY A 54 -11.22 10.01 -11.99
C GLY A 54 -10.25 8.87 -12.31
N VAL A 55 -9.18 8.73 -11.53
CA VAL A 55 -8.13 7.72 -11.68
C VAL A 55 -8.47 6.51 -10.81
N LYS A 56 -8.52 5.31 -11.40
CA LYS A 56 -8.75 4.09 -10.63
C LYS A 56 -7.48 3.69 -9.87
N PHE A 57 -7.47 3.79 -8.54
CA PHE A 57 -6.35 3.31 -7.70
C PHE A 57 -6.72 2.04 -6.90
N GLU A 58 -6.00 0.95 -7.15
CA GLU A 58 -6.24 -0.36 -6.54
C GLU A 58 -5.01 -0.86 -5.77
N VAL A 59 -5.20 -1.37 -4.55
CA VAL A 59 -4.14 -1.99 -3.74
C VAL A 59 -4.35 -3.50 -3.70
N VAL A 60 -3.37 -4.25 -4.19
CA VAL A 60 -3.41 -5.72 -4.25
C VAL A 60 -2.30 -6.34 -3.40
N GLY A 61 -2.39 -7.64 -3.16
CA GLY A 61 -1.36 -8.39 -2.44
C GLY A 61 -1.41 -8.26 -0.91
N LEU A 62 -2.36 -7.50 -0.35
CA LEU A 62 -2.63 -7.43 1.09
C LEU A 62 -3.44 -8.63 1.62
N GLU A 63 -4.07 -9.40 0.75
CA GLU A 63 -4.85 -10.59 1.11
C GLU A 63 -3.98 -11.66 1.79
N GLY A 64 -2.70 -11.72 1.42
CA GLY A 64 -1.71 -12.58 2.04
C GLY A 64 -1.20 -12.08 3.39
N HIS A 65 -1.63 -10.91 3.86
CA HIS A 65 -1.16 -10.31 5.11
C HIS A 65 -2.20 -10.44 6.22
N LYS A 66 -1.73 -10.74 7.43
CA LYS A 66 -2.57 -10.75 8.61
C LYS A 66 -2.67 -9.35 9.20
N SER A 67 -3.88 -8.85 9.37
CA SER A 67 -4.14 -7.63 10.13
C SER A 67 -3.74 -7.81 11.59
N LEU A 68 -3.07 -6.82 12.16
CA LEU A 68 -2.64 -6.82 13.56
C LEU A 68 -3.74 -6.35 14.54
N SER A 69 -4.84 -5.79 14.02
CA SER A 69 -6.04 -5.46 14.79
C SER A 69 -7.30 -5.57 13.91
N ALA A 70 -8.48 -5.35 14.52
CA ALA A 70 -9.77 -5.36 13.83
C ALA A 70 -10.06 -4.09 13.00
N HIS A 71 -9.18 -3.08 13.06
CA HIS A 71 -9.37 -1.83 12.34
C HIS A 71 -9.12 -2.02 10.82
N PRO A 72 -9.92 -1.42 9.92
CA PRO A 72 -9.70 -1.55 8.47
C PRO A 72 -8.33 -1.05 8.02
N LEU A 73 -7.84 0.01 8.65
CA LEU A 73 -6.51 0.61 8.43
C LEU A 73 -5.42 0.05 9.37
N ALA A 74 -5.68 -1.09 10.01
CA ALA A 74 -4.70 -1.72 10.87
C ALA A 74 -3.43 -2.07 10.09
N ALA A 75 -2.28 -2.00 10.76
CA ALA A 75 -1.04 -2.56 10.26
C ALA A 75 -1.24 -4.04 9.85
N ARG A 76 -0.65 -4.43 8.73
CA ARG A 76 -0.74 -5.76 8.12
C ARG A 76 0.64 -6.37 7.98
N LYS A 77 0.80 -7.62 8.43
CA LYS A 77 2.08 -8.34 8.39
C LYS A 77 1.96 -9.63 7.60
N LYS A 78 2.90 -9.87 6.69
CA LYS A 78 2.97 -11.14 5.96
C LYS A 78 3.33 -12.27 6.95
N PRO A 79 2.53 -13.34 7.03
CA PRO A 79 2.87 -14.49 7.86
C PRO A 79 4.18 -15.08 7.34
N ARG A 80 5.07 -15.48 8.25
CA ARG A 80 6.23 -16.28 7.83
C ARG A 80 5.67 -17.60 7.29
N LYS A 81 6.05 -17.96 6.05
CA LYS A 81 5.88 -19.35 5.60
C LYS A 81 6.52 -20.27 6.65
N PRO A 82 5.89 -21.40 6.99
CA PRO A 82 6.44 -22.37 7.92
C PRO A 82 7.83 -22.84 7.49
#